data_AF-A0A941MVH7-F1
#
_entry.id   AF-A0A941MVH7-F1
#
_cell.length_a   1.000
_cell.length_b   1.000
_cell.length_c   1.000
_cell.angle_alpha   90.00
_cell.angle_beta   90.00
_cell.angle_gamma   90.00
#
_symmetry.space_group_name_H-M   'P 1'
#
loop_
_entity.id
_entity.type
_entity.pdbx_description
1 polymer ?
#
loop_
_entity_poly.entity_id
_entity_poly.type
_entity_poly.pdbx_seq_one_letter_code
_entity_poly.pdbx_strand_id
1 'polypeptide(L)'
;MVAYVPAGIRTRQQLFEALSRQLALPDYFGNNFDSLEECLRDLSWLPAGTIVLQHRELPFDPGSTDREIYLDVLHDCQSHWRNLGTSPDRLQVELPKADTGPARPAK
;
A
#
# COMPACT_ATOMS: atom_id res chain seq x y z
N MET A 1 0.87 -11.67 7.48
CA MET A 1 2.24 -11.14 7.28
C MET A 1 2.19 -9.63 7.47
N VAL A 2 3.23 -9.03 8.05
CA VAL A 2 3.29 -7.57 8.24
C VAL A 2 4.45 -7.02 7.41
N ALA A 3 4.15 -6.08 6.53
CA ALA A 3 5.09 -5.33 5.71
C ALA A 3 5.25 -3.93 6.31
N TYR A 4 6.47 -3.58 6.73
CA TYR A 4 6.74 -2.28 7.32
C TYR A 4 7.23 -1.28 6.27
N VAL A 5 6.58 -0.13 6.17
CA VAL A 5 7.04 0.98 5.32
C VAL A 5 7.88 1.94 6.19
N PRO A 6 9.18 2.10 5.88
CA PRO A 6 10.08 2.93 6.67
C PRO A 6 9.71 4.43 6.54
N ALA A 7 10.14 5.20 7.52
CA ALA A 7 10.00 6.66 7.50
C ALA A 7 11.05 7.33 6.60
N GLY A 8 10.82 8.57 6.19
CA GLY A 8 11.75 9.35 5.36
C GLY A 8 11.69 9.05 3.86
N ILE A 9 10.67 8.34 3.38
CA ILE A 9 10.46 8.12 1.95
C ILE A 9 9.99 9.43 1.31
N ARG A 10 10.83 10.03 0.46
CA ARG A 10 10.50 11.27 -0.26
C ARG A 10 10.37 11.11 -1.77
N THR A 11 10.66 9.92 -2.29
CA THR A 11 10.69 9.66 -3.73
C THR A 11 9.97 8.34 -4.05
N ARG A 12 9.38 8.28 -5.24
CA ARG A 12 8.67 7.09 -5.73
C ARG A 12 9.59 5.87 -5.72
N GLN A 13 10.83 6.04 -6.16
CA GLN A 13 11.82 4.97 -6.17
C GLN A 13 12.07 4.40 -4.76
N GLN A 14 12.24 5.24 -3.74
CA GLN A 14 12.42 4.75 -2.36
C GLN A 14 11.18 4.00 -1.85
N LEU A 15 9.98 4.49 -2.18
CA LEU A 15 8.73 3.82 -1.83
C LEU A 15 8.65 2.42 -2.44
N PHE A 16 8.86 2.36 -3.75
CA PHE A 16 8.78 1.14 -4.53
C PHE A 16 9.85 0.13 -4.13
N GLU A 17 11.07 0.59 -3.83
CA GLU A 17 12.14 -0.28 -3.36
C GLU A 17 11.85 -0.83 -1.95
N ALA A 18 11.29 0.00 -1.05
CA ALA A 18 10.87 -0.45 0.27
C ALA A 18 9.74 -1.50 0.17
N LEU A 19 8.72 -1.24 -0.65
CA LEU A 19 7.60 -2.17 -0.86
C LEU A 19 8.05 -3.45 -1.56
N SER A 20 8.91 -3.35 -2.57
CA SER A 20 9.48 -4.51 -3.26
C SER A 20 10.21 -5.45 -2.31
N ARG A 21 11.04 -4.91 -1.40
CA ARG A 21 11.71 -5.72 -0.39
C ARG A 21 10.76 -6.35 0.61
N GLN A 22 9.74 -5.62 1.06
CA GLN A 22 8.85 -6.06 2.13
C GLN A 22 7.75 -7.02 1.67
N LEU A 23 7.24 -6.83 0.45
CA LEU A 23 6.21 -7.65 -0.18
C LEU A 23 6.78 -8.66 -1.17
N ALA A 24 8.12 -8.75 -1.26
CA ALA A 24 8.84 -9.57 -2.24
C ALA A 24 8.22 -9.42 -3.64
N LEU A 25 8.07 -8.17 -4.09
CA LEU A 25 7.40 -7.89 -5.37
C LEU A 25 8.17 -8.58 -6.51
N PRO A 26 7.46 -9.17 -7.48
CA PRO A 26 8.06 -9.90 -8.58
C PRO A 26 8.80 -8.97 -9.55
N ASP A 27 9.71 -9.56 -10.35
CA ASP A 27 10.56 -8.85 -11.32
C ASP A 27 9.78 -8.04 -12.38
N TYR A 28 8.51 -8.39 -12.63
CA TYR A 28 7.66 -7.64 -13.57
C TYR A 28 7.16 -6.30 -13.01
N PHE A 29 7.43 -5.99 -11.74
CA PHE A 29 6.98 -4.77 -11.11
C PHE A 29 7.60 -3.54 -11.80
N GLY A 30 6.75 -2.75 -12.47
CA GLY A 30 7.16 -1.65 -13.36
C GLY A 30 7.59 -0.34 -12.67
N ASN A 31 7.83 -0.34 -11.35
CA ASN A 31 8.26 0.85 -10.60
C ASN A 31 7.33 2.08 -10.80
N ASN A 32 6.02 1.87 -10.92
CA ASN A 32 4.99 2.89 -11.05
C ASN A 32 3.79 2.59 -10.12
N PHE A 33 2.93 3.59 -9.87
CA PHE A 33 1.75 3.42 -9.02
C PHE A 33 0.74 2.41 -9.59
N ASP A 34 0.58 2.40 -10.90
CA ASP A 34 -0.28 1.45 -11.61
C ASP A 34 0.19 -0.01 -11.40
N SER A 35 1.50 -0.26 -11.59
CA SER A 35 2.08 -1.58 -11.30
C SER A 35 2.00 -1.96 -9.81
N LEU A 36 2.03 -0.97 -8.91
CA LEU A 36 1.85 -1.20 -7.49
C LEU A 36 0.42 -1.62 -7.16
N GLU A 37 -0.56 -0.94 -7.73
CA GLU A 37 -1.98 -1.27 -7.59
C GLU A 37 -2.25 -2.71 -8.03
N GLU A 38 -1.76 -3.09 -9.21
CA GLU A 38 -1.87 -4.46 -9.73
C GLU A 38 -1.22 -5.46 -8.77
N CYS A 39 -0.03 -5.15 -8.24
CA CYS A 39 0.63 -6.03 -7.28
C CYS A 39 -0.08 -6.11 -5.92
N LEU A 40 -0.79 -5.06 -5.50
CA LEU A 40 -1.54 -5.06 -4.24
C LEU A 40 -2.90 -5.74 -4.40
N ARG A 41 -3.44 -5.77 -5.62
CA ARG A 41 -4.64 -6.52 -6.00
C ARG A 41 -4.37 -7.99 -6.27
N ASP A 42 -3.16 -8.36 -6.67
CA ASP A 42 -2.73 -9.75 -6.78
C ASP A 42 -1.63 -10.05 -5.77
N LEU A 43 -1.99 -10.63 -4.62
CA LEU A 43 -1.01 -11.01 -3.58
C LEU A 43 -0.83 -12.53 -3.56
N SER A 44 -0.87 -13.14 -4.74
CA SER A 44 -0.94 -14.60 -4.93
C SER A 44 0.39 -15.30 -4.61
N TRP A 45 1.52 -14.62 -4.84
CA TRP A 45 2.87 -15.13 -4.51
C TRP A 45 3.22 -15.04 -3.02
N LEU A 46 2.50 -14.21 -2.27
CA LEU A 46 2.66 -14.10 -0.83
C LEU A 46 1.92 -15.22 -0.09
N PRO A 47 2.36 -15.57 1.13
CA PRO A 47 1.70 -16.59 1.93
C PRO A 47 0.20 -16.29 2.10
N ALA A 48 -0.59 -17.35 2.16
CA ALA A 48 -2.02 -17.23 2.39
C ALA A 48 -2.31 -16.52 3.74
N GLY A 49 -3.24 -15.56 3.71
CA GLY A 49 -3.69 -14.82 4.88
C GLY A 49 -3.66 -13.31 4.67
N THR A 50 -3.85 -12.57 5.76
CA THR A 50 -3.87 -11.11 5.76
C THR A 50 -2.47 -10.53 5.66
N ILE A 51 -2.30 -9.59 4.73
CA ILE A 51 -1.11 -8.75 4.56
C ILE A 51 -1.40 -7.40 5.18
N VAL A 52 -0.64 -7.02 6.20
CA VAL A 52 -0.76 -5.74 6.89
C VAL A 52 0.37 -4.84 6.44
N LEU A 53 0.08 -3.74 5.73
CA LEU A 53 1.05 -2.68 5.48
C LEU A 53 1.02 -1.71 6.65
N GLN A 54 2.11 -1.65 7.41
CA GLN A 54 2.24 -0.73 8.52
C GLN A 54 3.21 0.40 8.16
N HIS A 55 2.68 1.62 8.10
CA HIS A 55 3.43 2.82 7.77
C HIS A 55 3.98 3.47 9.03
N ARG A 56 5.30 3.59 9.11
CA ARG A 56 5.93 4.35 10.21
C ARG A 56 5.74 5.86 10.02
N GLU A 57 5.80 6.30 8.79
CA GLU A 57 5.53 7.66 8.32
C GLU A 57 4.90 7.54 6.93
N LEU A 58 4.01 8.47 6.57
CA LEU A 58 3.48 8.47 5.21
C LEU A 58 4.59 8.88 4.23
N PRO A 59 4.74 8.14 3.11
CA PRO A 59 5.67 8.54 2.07
C PRO A 59 5.22 9.87 1.47
N PHE A 60 6.21 10.65 1.04
CA PHE A 60 6.08 11.99 0.46
C PHE A 60 5.64 13.08 1.46
N ASP A 61 6.00 14.32 1.13
CA ASP A 61 5.60 15.48 1.90
C ASP A 61 4.06 15.68 1.85
N PRO A 62 3.43 16.13 2.94
CA PRO A 62 1.99 16.41 2.98
C PRO A 62 1.58 17.40 1.88
N GLY A 63 0.49 17.09 1.18
CA GLY A 63 0.00 17.90 0.04
C GLY A 63 0.66 17.60 -1.30
N SER A 64 1.60 16.65 -1.36
CA SER A 64 2.14 16.17 -2.64
C SER A 64 1.12 15.32 -3.37
N THR A 65 0.95 15.55 -4.67
CA THR A 65 0.07 14.72 -5.53
C THR A 65 0.42 13.24 -5.46
N ASP A 66 1.71 12.90 -5.33
CA ASP A 66 2.18 11.53 -5.16
C ASP A 66 1.64 10.84 -3.91
N ARG A 67 1.52 11.59 -2.81
CA ARG A 67 0.93 11.09 -1.57
C ARG A 67 -0.54 10.77 -1.75
N GLU A 68 -1.26 11.65 -2.44
CA GLU A 68 -2.69 11.48 -2.70
C GLU A 68 -2.93 10.26 -3.58
N ILE A 69 -2.19 10.13 -4.69
CA ILE A 69 -2.25 8.97 -5.58
C ILE A 69 -1.95 7.69 -4.80
N TYR A 70 -0.90 7.69 -3.98
CA TYR A 70 -0.53 6.52 -3.19
C TYR A 70 -1.64 6.08 -2.22
N LEU A 71 -2.24 7.03 -1.50
CA LEU A 71 -3.34 6.74 -0.59
C LEU A 71 -4.58 6.24 -1.34
N ASP A 72 -4.85 6.78 -2.52
CA ASP A 72 -5.96 6.37 -3.37
C ASP A 72 -5.78 4.92 -3.84
N VAL A 73 -4.59 4.57 -4.34
CA VAL A 73 -4.21 3.19 -4.72
C VAL A 73 -4.41 2.22 -3.54
N LEU A 74 -3.95 2.57 -2.34
CA LEU A 74 -4.12 1.74 -1.15
C LEU A 74 -5.60 1.53 -0.78
N HIS A 75 -6.40 2.58 -0.91
CA HIS A 75 -7.84 2.52 -0.63
C HIS A 75 -8.58 1.67 -1.66
N ASP A 76 -8.25 1.86 -2.94
CA ASP A 76 -8.84 1.11 -4.03
C ASP A 76 -8.50 -0.39 -3.90
N CYS A 77 -7.26 -0.74 -3.63
CA CYS A 77 -6.85 -2.14 -3.42
C CYS A 77 -7.59 -2.78 -2.23
N GLN A 78 -7.73 -2.09 -1.10
CA GLN A 78 -8.51 -2.59 0.04
C GLN A 78 -9.99 -2.79 -0.34
N SER A 79 -10.55 -1.85 -1.11
CA SER A 79 -11.93 -1.94 -1.59
C SER A 79 -12.09 -3.11 -2.57
N HIS A 80 -11.13 -3.32 -3.46
CA HIS A 80 -11.10 -4.45 -4.39
C HIS A 80 -11.18 -5.78 -3.63
N TRP A 81 -10.31 -6.00 -2.64
CA TRP A 81 -10.33 -7.22 -1.84
C TRP A 81 -11.64 -7.41 -1.07
N ARG A 82 -12.18 -6.32 -0.48
CA ARG A 82 -13.47 -6.33 0.21
C ARG A 82 -14.61 -6.79 -0.71
N ASN A 83 -14.61 -6.34 -1.96
CA ASN A 83 -15.64 -6.66 -2.96
C ASN A 83 -15.46 -8.03 -3.61
N LEU A 84 -14.22 -8.55 -3.71
CA LEU A 84 -13.93 -9.85 -4.32
C LEU A 84 -14.54 -11.04 -3.55
N GLY A 85 -14.89 -10.87 -2.27
CA GLY A 85 -15.63 -11.83 -1.44
C GLY A 85 -14.86 -13.07 -0.99
N THR A 86 -13.79 -13.45 -1.70
CA THR A 86 -12.98 -14.64 -1.39
C THR A 86 -12.02 -14.42 -0.22
N SER A 87 -11.53 -13.18 -0.05
CA SER A 87 -10.62 -12.79 1.04
C SER A 87 -10.75 -11.28 1.31
N PRO A 88 -11.82 -10.84 1.99
CA PRO A 88 -12.09 -9.42 2.21
C PRO A 88 -11.02 -8.70 3.04
N ASP A 89 -10.31 -9.45 3.89
CA ASP A 89 -9.21 -8.97 4.72
C ASP A 89 -7.85 -9.43 4.20
N ARG A 90 -7.70 -9.59 2.87
CA ARG A 90 -6.41 -9.96 2.29
C ARG A 90 -5.38 -8.85 2.47
N LEU A 91 -5.79 -7.59 2.35
CA LEU A 91 -4.94 -6.41 2.46
C LEU A 91 -5.49 -5.48 3.54
N GLN A 92 -4.66 -5.15 4.52
CA GLN A 92 -4.95 -4.17 5.57
C GLN A 92 -3.86 -3.11 5.56
N VAL A 93 -4.25 -1.84 5.76
CA VAL A 93 -3.33 -0.71 5.80
C VAL A 93 -3.43 -0.03 7.15
N GLU A 94 -2.31 0.07 7.85
CA GLU A 94 -2.16 0.75 9.13
C GLU A 94 -1.32 2.01 8.97
N LEU A 95 -1.98 3.15 9.06
CA LEU A 95 -1.35 4.46 8.99
C LEU A 95 -0.78 4.88 10.36
N PRO A 96 0.30 5.69 10.40
CA PRO A 96 0.85 6.17 11.65
C PRO A 96 -0.14 7.08 12.37
N LYS A 97 -0.26 6.94 13.69
CA LYS A 97 -1.13 7.77 14.56
C LYS A 97 -0.95 9.29 14.40
N ALA A 98 0.20 9.74 13.90
CA ALA A 98 0.45 11.16 13.63
C ALA A 98 -0.40 11.70 12.47
N ASP A 99 -0.89 10.84 11.58
CA ASP A 99 -1.66 11.21 10.39
C ASP A 99 -3.10 10.67 10.39
N THR A 100 -3.60 10.20 11.54
CA THR A 100 -5.04 9.94 11.73
C THR A 100 -5.83 11.26 11.81
N GLY A 101 -5.75 12.08 10.76
CA GLY A 101 -6.82 13.00 10.37
C GLY A 101 -8.04 12.19 9.90
N PRO A 102 -9.24 12.80 9.80
CA PRO A 102 -10.48 12.06 9.67
C PRO A 102 -10.39 11.09 8.49
N ALA A 103 -10.52 9.79 8.79
CA ALA A 103 -10.59 8.73 7.81
C ALA A 103 -11.55 9.18 6.71
N ARG A 104 -11.01 9.46 5.53
CA ARG A 104 -11.79 9.95 4.38
C ARG A 104 -12.91 8.94 4.16
N PRO A 105 -14.19 9.36 4.12
CA PRO A 105 -15.27 8.42 3.87
C PRO A 105 -15.05 7.79 2.49
N ALA A 106 -15.15 6.47 2.44
CA ALA A 106 -15.18 5.71 1.19
C ALA A 106 -16.24 6.34 0.28
N LYS A 107 -15.81 6.75 -0.92
CA LYS A 107 -16.64 7.45 -1.91
C LYS A 107 -17.61 6.49 -2.59
#